data_AF-A0A4S8LJY2-F1
#
_entry.id   AF-A0A4S8LJY2-F1
#
_cell.length_a   1.000
_cell.length_b   1.000
_cell.length_c   1.000
_cell.angle_alpha   90.00
_cell.angle_beta   90.00
_cell.angle_gamma   90.00
#
_symmetry.space_group_name_H-M   'P 1'
#
loop_
_entity.id
_entity.type
_entity.pdbx_description
1 polymer ?
#
loop_
_entity_poly.entity_id
_entity_poly.type
_entity_poly.pdbx_seq_one_letter_code
_entity_poly.pdbx_strand_id
1 'polypeptide(L)'
;MLHLDGRGYAFHQTRCPTCQIFLNLDSIMTEACYRCLGCQDSGLYCKNCMLLRHSQLPFHHIQEWKNNFFQPVTLQSLGLVLQLGHPSGEACYCASTSPVTMLVALDCSGVHKLNVRYCACQKR
;
A
#
# COMPACT_ATOMS: atom_id res chain seq x y z
N MET A 1 -20.61 -11.39 12.55
CA MET A 1 -19.84 -11.78 13.75
C MET A 1 -18.60 -10.89 13.78
N LEU A 2 -18.57 -9.87 14.65
CA LEU A 2 -17.43 -8.95 14.81
C LEU A 2 -16.51 -9.58 15.86
N HIS A 3 -15.35 -10.09 15.45
CA HIS A 3 -14.35 -10.56 16.39
C HIS A 3 -13.74 -9.34 17.11
N LEU A 4 -13.50 -9.47 18.42
CA LEU A 4 -13.01 -8.40 19.29
C LEU A 4 -11.61 -7.88 18.92
N ASP A 5 -10.87 -8.65 18.14
CA ASP A 5 -9.57 -8.26 17.58
C ASP A 5 -9.69 -7.53 16.24
N GLY A 6 -10.83 -7.56 15.56
CA GLY A 6 -11.00 -6.93 14.25
C GLY A 6 -10.31 -7.67 13.08
N ARG A 7 -9.76 -8.88 13.30
CA ARG A 7 -9.03 -9.69 12.29
C ARG A 7 -9.93 -10.41 11.29
N GLY A 8 -11.18 -10.71 11.65
CA GLY A 8 -12.14 -11.39 10.76
C GLY A 8 -11.57 -12.68 10.14
N TYR A 9 -11.90 -12.96 8.87
CA TYR A 9 -11.42 -14.15 8.14
C TYR A 9 -9.90 -14.28 8.02
N ALA A 10 -9.15 -13.20 8.21
CA ALA A 10 -7.69 -13.20 8.11
C ALA A 10 -6.96 -13.74 9.36
N PHE A 11 -7.70 -14.18 10.39
CA PHE A 11 -7.15 -14.70 11.65
C PHE A 11 -6.17 -15.88 11.45
N HIS A 12 -6.44 -16.72 10.45
CA HIS A 12 -5.63 -17.92 10.17
C HIS A 12 -4.46 -17.64 9.22
N GLN A 13 -4.33 -16.41 8.73
CA GLN A 13 -3.39 -16.09 7.68
C GLN A 13 -2.02 -15.75 8.25
N THR A 14 -1.16 -16.76 8.31
CA THR A 14 0.23 -16.65 8.82
C THR A 14 1.25 -16.33 7.73
N ARG A 15 0.84 -16.34 6.46
CA ARG A 15 1.72 -16.12 5.30
C ARG A 15 1.12 -15.16 4.29
N CYS A 16 1.98 -14.41 3.61
CA CYS A 16 1.55 -13.58 2.50
C CYS A 16 1.10 -14.47 1.34
N PRO A 17 -0.08 -14.29 0.74
CA PRO A 17 -0.59 -15.17 -0.32
C PRO A 17 0.25 -15.05 -1.60
N THR A 18 0.93 -13.91 -1.77
CA THR A 18 1.71 -13.59 -2.97
C THR A 18 3.15 -14.09 -2.88
N CYS A 19 3.86 -13.81 -1.78
CA CYS A 19 5.29 -14.14 -1.67
C CYS A 19 5.62 -15.18 -0.58
N GLN A 20 4.62 -15.70 0.13
CA GLN A 20 4.73 -16.80 1.11
C GLN A 20 5.63 -16.51 2.34
N ILE A 21 6.10 -15.27 2.51
CA ILE A 21 6.80 -14.87 3.73
C ILE A 21 5.85 -14.91 4.93
N PHE A 22 6.41 -15.12 6.11
CA PHE A 22 5.65 -15.09 7.35
C PHE A 22 5.14 -13.68 7.65
N LEU A 23 3.85 -13.61 7.99
CA LEU A 23 3.14 -12.41 8.40
C LEU A 23 3.05 -12.44 9.92
N ASN A 24 3.60 -11.41 10.59
CA ASN A 24 3.56 -11.39 12.05
C ASN A 24 2.15 -11.06 12.55
N LEU A 25 1.60 -11.96 13.35
CA LEU A 25 0.31 -11.78 14.00
C LEU A 25 0.47 -11.23 15.43
N ASP A 26 1.61 -11.43 16.09
CA ASP A 26 1.88 -11.08 17.50
C ASP A 26 3.33 -10.56 17.71
N SER A 27 3.52 -9.25 17.56
CA SER A 27 4.54 -8.31 18.11
C SER A 27 6.02 -8.68 18.39
N ILE A 28 6.50 -9.92 18.24
CA ILE A 28 7.80 -10.38 18.79
C ILE A 28 8.76 -10.81 17.66
N MET A 29 9.02 -9.90 16.72
CA MET A 29 9.89 -10.07 15.53
C MET A 29 9.27 -10.78 14.32
N THR A 30 8.79 -9.97 13.37
CA THR A 30 8.72 -10.14 11.88
C THR A 30 7.80 -9.06 11.30
N GLU A 31 7.83 -8.84 9.98
CA GLU A 31 7.21 -7.69 9.27
C GLU A 31 5.72 -7.47 9.59
N ALA A 32 5.32 -6.19 9.68
CA ALA A 32 3.93 -5.80 9.87
C ALA A 32 3.03 -6.24 8.70
N CYS A 33 1.77 -6.55 9.01
CA CYS A 33 0.79 -7.03 8.06
C CYS A 33 -0.21 -5.95 7.67
N TYR A 34 -0.57 -5.89 6.39
CA TYR A 34 -1.43 -4.86 5.85
C TYR A 34 -2.67 -5.46 5.18
N ARG A 35 -3.82 -4.81 5.32
CA ARG A 35 -5.02 -5.10 4.54
C ARG A 35 -5.48 -3.87 3.78
N CYS A 36 -6.18 -4.09 2.66
CA CYS A 36 -6.81 -3.03 1.89
C CYS A 36 -8.33 -3.06 2.12
N LEU A 37 -8.96 -1.89 2.22
CA LEU A 37 -10.41 -1.76 2.36
C LEU A 37 -11.15 -1.56 1.02
N GLY A 38 -10.41 -1.26 -0.06
CA GLY A 38 -10.97 -1.08 -1.41
C GLY A 38 -10.88 -2.31 -2.31
N CYS A 39 -10.00 -3.27 -1.98
CA CYS A 39 -9.90 -4.51 -2.73
C CYS A 39 -10.97 -5.52 -2.31
N GLN A 40 -11.41 -6.35 -3.26
CA GLN A 40 -12.40 -7.41 -2.98
C GLN A 40 -11.85 -8.50 -2.06
N ASP A 41 -10.54 -8.68 -2.03
CA ASP A 41 -9.89 -9.65 -1.16
C ASP A 41 -9.64 -9.08 0.24
N SER A 42 -10.13 -9.77 1.26
CA SER A 42 -9.93 -9.40 2.66
C SER A 42 -8.62 -9.96 3.25
N GLY A 43 -7.61 -10.20 2.40
CA GLY A 43 -6.35 -10.85 2.79
C GLY A 43 -5.37 -9.89 3.46
N LEU A 44 -4.44 -10.47 4.23
CA LEU A 44 -3.28 -9.78 4.77
C LEU A 44 -2.08 -9.92 3.84
N TYR A 45 -1.30 -8.85 3.70
CA TYR A 45 -0.14 -8.80 2.83
C TYR A 45 1.05 -8.22 3.58
N CYS A 46 2.26 -8.62 3.17
CA CYS A 46 3.46 -7.92 3.60
C CYS A 46 3.52 -6.55 2.93
N LYS A 47 4.40 -5.69 3.42
CA LYS A 47 4.58 -4.33 2.89
C LYS A 47 4.84 -4.33 1.38
N ASN A 48 5.74 -5.20 0.91
CA ASN A 48 6.15 -5.24 -0.50
C ASN A 48 5.00 -5.66 -1.42
N CYS A 49 4.27 -6.74 -1.07
CA CYS A 49 3.13 -7.17 -1.87
C CYS A 49 1.97 -6.18 -1.82
N MET A 50 1.79 -5.49 -0.68
CA MET A 50 0.83 -4.39 -0.56
C MET A 50 1.16 -3.27 -1.56
N LEU A 51 2.43 -2.81 -1.60
CA LEU A 51 2.87 -1.76 -2.52
C LEU A 51 2.76 -2.18 -4.00
N LEU A 52 3.18 -3.41 -4.33
CA LEU A 52 3.13 -3.91 -5.70
C LEU A 52 1.69 -3.95 -6.24
N ARG A 53 0.76 -4.51 -5.47
CA ARG A 53 -0.66 -4.59 -5.85
C ARG A 53 -1.31 -3.22 -6.00
N HIS A 54 -0.90 -2.23 -5.20
CA HIS A 54 -1.48 -0.90 -5.20
C HIS A 54 -0.74 0.11 -6.07
N SER A 55 0.26 -0.33 -6.85
CA SER A 55 0.94 0.53 -7.81
C SER A 55 -0.01 1.17 -8.84
N GLN A 56 -1.13 0.51 -9.14
CA GLN A 56 -2.19 0.98 -10.04
C GLN A 56 -3.49 1.37 -9.32
N LEU A 57 -3.53 1.25 -8.00
CA LEU A 57 -4.70 1.56 -7.17
C LEU A 57 -4.28 2.48 -6.00
N PRO A 58 -3.70 3.67 -6.29
CA PRO A 58 -3.05 4.50 -5.27
C PRO A 58 -4.02 5.17 -4.28
N PHE A 59 -5.33 5.15 -4.56
CA PHE A 59 -6.38 5.78 -3.76
C PHE A 59 -7.07 4.82 -2.78
N HIS A 60 -6.62 3.57 -2.70
CA HIS A 60 -7.21 2.62 -1.76
C HIS A 60 -6.75 2.89 -0.32
N HIS A 61 -7.69 2.75 0.62
CA HIS A 61 -7.44 2.87 2.05
C HIS A 61 -6.79 1.60 2.59
N ILE A 62 -5.64 1.74 3.24
CA ILE A 62 -4.86 0.64 3.80
C ILE A 62 -4.92 0.69 5.32
N GLN A 63 -4.86 -0.48 5.95
CA GLN A 63 -4.70 -0.61 7.39
C GLN A 63 -3.54 -1.54 7.72
N GLU A 64 -2.75 -1.16 8.72
CA GLU A 64 -1.69 -1.98 9.31
C GLU A 64 -2.21 -2.67 10.57
N TRP A 65 -1.86 -3.94 10.74
CA TRP A 65 -2.08 -4.65 11.98
C TRP A 65 -1.00 -4.26 12.99
N LYS A 66 -1.38 -3.52 14.03
CA LYS A 66 -0.45 -3.02 15.05
C LYS A 66 -1.11 -2.96 16.41
N ASN A 67 -0.40 -3.40 17.45
CA ASN A 67 -0.87 -3.35 18.85
C ASN A 67 -2.25 -3.99 19.06
N ASN A 68 -2.53 -5.11 18.39
CA ASN A 68 -3.79 -5.86 18.46
C ASN A 68 -5.02 -5.19 17.81
N PHE A 69 -4.84 -4.20 16.94
CA PHE A 69 -5.92 -3.65 16.13
C PHE A 69 -5.44 -3.15 14.77
N PHE A 70 -6.38 -2.86 13.88
CA PHE A 70 -6.08 -2.22 12.59
C PHE A 70 -6.00 -0.71 12.74
N GLN A 71 -4.84 -0.17 12.37
CA GLN A 71 -4.60 1.27 12.30
C GLN A 71 -4.60 1.73 10.84
N PRO A 72 -5.25 2.85 10.50
CA PRO A 72 -5.17 3.40 9.16
C PRO A 72 -3.73 3.81 8.83
N VAL A 73 -3.26 3.42 7.66
CA VAL A 73 -1.98 3.83 7.10
C VAL A 73 -2.19 4.24 5.64
N THR A 74 -1.30 5.09 5.13
CA THR A 74 -1.37 5.52 3.72
C THR A 74 -0.32 4.79 2.91
N LEU A 75 -0.62 4.51 1.64
CA LEU A 75 0.38 3.98 0.70
C LEU A 75 1.62 4.89 0.63
N GLN A 76 1.43 6.20 0.78
CA GLN A 76 2.48 7.21 0.93
C GLN A 76 3.40 6.92 2.13
N SER A 77 2.85 6.67 3.31
CA SER A 77 3.63 6.32 4.50
C SER A 77 4.34 4.96 4.38
N LEU A 78 3.80 4.05 3.57
CA LEU A 78 4.46 2.80 3.22
C LEU A 78 5.58 2.98 2.18
N GLY A 79 5.69 4.15 1.54
CA GLY A 79 6.73 4.46 0.56
C GLY A 79 6.32 4.24 -0.89
N LEU A 80 5.03 4.10 -1.19
CA LEU A 80 4.56 4.12 -2.57
C LEU A 80 4.90 5.47 -3.20
N VAL A 81 5.53 5.44 -4.38
CA VAL A 81 5.78 6.61 -5.21
C VAL A 81 5.13 6.39 -6.57
N LEU A 82 4.21 7.27 -6.94
CA LEU A 82 3.52 7.21 -8.23
C LEU A 82 4.34 7.98 -9.27
N GLN A 83 4.78 7.26 -10.31
CA GLN A 83 5.43 7.89 -11.47
C GLN A 83 4.35 8.49 -12.39
N LEU A 84 4.43 9.80 -12.61
CA LEU A 84 3.56 10.55 -13.50
C LEU A 84 4.29 10.95 -14.78
N GLY A 85 3.53 11.13 -15.86
CA GLY A 85 4.06 11.53 -17.18
C GLY A 85 4.36 10.36 -18.13
N HIS A 86 4.12 9.13 -17.72
CA HIS A 86 4.16 7.92 -18.56
C HIS A 86 2.87 7.11 -18.39
N PRO A 87 2.53 6.25 -19.35
CA PRO A 87 1.54 5.20 -19.16
C PRO A 87 1.81 4.38 -17.89
N SER A 88 0.73 3.94 -17.26
CA SER A 88 0.75 3.06 -16.11
C SER A 88 1.64 1.82 -16.34
N GLY A 89 2.61 1.60 -15.45
CA GLY A 89 3.50 0.43 -15.49
C GLY A 89 4.79 0.62 -16.29
N GLU A 90 4.94 1.73 -17.03
CA GLU A 90 6.19 2.04 -17.71
C GLU A 90 7.24 2.62 -16.75
N ALA A 91 8.47 2.13 -16.86
CA ALA A 91 9.60 2.70 -16.14
C ALA A 91 10.08 3.98 -16.82
N CYS A 92 10.18 5.06 -16.04
CA CYS A 92 10.81 6.30 -16.50
C CYS A 92 12.33 6.20 -16.32
N TYR A 93 13.08 6.19 -17.41
CA TYR A 93 14.56 6.19 -17.36
C TYR A 93 15.14 7.47 -16.72
N CYS A 94 14.38 8.56 -16.70
CA CYS A 94 14.74 9.82 -16.05
C CYS A 94 14.21 9.93 -14.61
N ALA A 95 13.68 8.85 -14.01
CA ALA A 95 13.11 8.92 -12.67
C ALA A 95 14.12 9.35 -11.60
N SER A 96 15.39 8.98 -11.73
CA SER A 96 16.44 9.31 -10.76
C SER A 96 16.74 10.81 -10.68
N THR A 97 16.42 11.58 -11.72
CA THR A 97 16.70 13.03 -11.76
C THR A 97 15.56 13.88 -11.21
N SER A 98 14.39 13.30 -11.01
CA SER A 98 13.18 14.03 -10.65
C SER A 98 12.87 13.88 -9.16
N PRO A 99 12.65 15.00 -8.42
CA PRO A 99 12.36 14.94 -7.00
C PRO A 99 11.03 14.25 -6.72
N VAL A 100 10.96 13.56 -5.59
CA VAL A 100 9.68 13.05 -5.06
C VAL A 100 9.02 14.17 -4.29
N THR A 101 7.75 14.44 -4.59
CA THR A 101 6.95 15.48 -3.94
C THR A 101 5.66 14.89 -3.39
N MET A 102 5.09 15.54 -2.38
CA MET A 102 3.81 15.13 -1.81
C MET A 102 2.66 15.80 -2.57
N LEU A 103 1.72 15.01 -3.04
CA LEU A 103 0.48 15.46 -3.68
C LEU A 103 -0.71 15.03 -2.81
N VAL A 104 -1.67 15.93 -2.65
CA VAL A 104 -2.96 15.64 -2.00
C VAL A 104 -4.03 15.58 -3.08
N ALA A 105 -4.66 14.41 -3.23
CA ALA A 105 -5.79 14.21 -4.12
C ALA A 105 -7.08 14.10 -3.31
N LEU A 106 -8.20 14.56 -3.88
CA LEU A 106 -9.53 14.45 -3.28
C LEU A 106 -10.47 13.77 -4.26
N ASP A 107 -11.25 12.82 -3.78
CA ASP A 107 -12.32 12.15 -4.52
C ASP A 107 -13.52 11.81 -3.61
N CYS A 108 -14.48 11.04 -4.11
CA CYS A 108 -15.65 10.61 -3.33
C CYS A 108 -15.33 9.68 -2.16
N SER A 109 -14.13 9.09 -2.12
CA SER A 109 -13.65 8.24 -1.03
C SER A 109 -12.80 9.00 0.00
N GLY A 110 -12.54 10.30 -0.24
CA GLY A 110 -11.94 11.21 0.73
C GLY A 110 -10.63 11.85 0.27
N VAL A 111 -9.73 12.08 1.22
CA VAL A 111 -8.46 12.77 1.02
C VAL A 111 -7.32 11.76 0.98
N HIS A 112 -6.52 11.81 -0.08
CA HIS A 112 -5.41 10.89 -0.33
C HIS A 112 -4.08 11.63 -0.37
N LYS A 113 -3.17 11.27 0.52
CA LYS A 113 -1.78 11.75 0.47
C LYS A 113 -0.97 10.76 -0.35
N LEU A 114 -0.26 11.25 -1.36
CA LEU A 114 0.53 10.46 -2.31
C LEU A 114 1.95 11.03 -2.39
N ASN A 115 2.96 10.17 -2.52
CA ASN A 115 4.24 10.61 -3.05
C ASN A 115 4.18 10.46 -4.57
N VAL A 116 4.52 11.52 -5.29
CA VAL A 116 4.53 11.51 -6.76
C VAL A 116 5.90 11.92 -7.28
N ARG A 117 6.23 11.41 -8.46
CA ARG A 117 7.40 11.83 -9.23
C ARG A 117 6.95 12.13 -10.65
N TYR A 118 7.19 13.35 -11.11
CA TYR A 118 6.95 13.75 -12.50
C TYR A 118 8.14 13.34 -13.37
N CYS A 119 7.92 12.83 -14.57
CA CYS A 119 8.99 12.56 -15.53
C CYS A 119 9.58 13.88 -16.06
N ALA A 120 10.92 13.94 -16.14
CA ALA A 120 11.68 15.04 -16.75
C ALA A 120 12.10 14.74 -18.21
N CYS A 121 11.48 13.73 -18.82
CA CYS A 121 11.75 13.31 -20.18
C CYS A 121 11.25 14.41 -21.13
N GLN A 122 12.07 14.78 -22.11
CA GLN A 122 11.66 15.75 -23.12
C GLN A 122 10.51 15.16 -23.94
N LYS A 123 9.40 15.90 -24.03
CA LYS A 123 8.32 15.56 -24.98
C LYS A 123 8.94 15.56 -26.37
N ARG A 124 8.93 14.41 -27.04
CA ARG A 124 9.17 14.36 -28.49
C ARG A 124 8.00 14.97 -29.24
#